data_AF-A0A534KWC3-F1
#
_entry.id   AF-A0A534KWC3-F1
#
_cell.length_a   1.000
_cell.length_b   1.000
_cell.length_c   1.000
_cell.angle_alpha   90.00
_cell.angle_beta   90.00
_cell.angle_gamma   90.00
#
_symmetry.space_group_name_H-M   'P 1'
#
loop_
_entity.id
_entity.type
_entity.pdbx_description
1 polymer ?
#
loop_
_entity_poly.entity_id
_entity_poly.type
_entity_poly.pdbx_seq_one_letter_code
_entity_poly.pdbx_strand_id
1 'polypeptide(L)'
;MTPRAEQSLRWFIGLSLLAGGVALLAGAAGFGRLAGASWWVIPLAGLVAAILAVLTAAAERGPWTPILPATAWIVSVLAAILWAHLDLMNGHPFLSGYASIVAFATGLGILRRQLWAWPVGFASVVGFGPIVLILAPLGADAVAAGFVLFAADVLALLAIQRSYFGPR
;
A
#
# COMPACT_ATOMS: atom_id res chain seq x y z
N MET A 1 0.65 23.08 -13.77
CA MET A 1 -0.35 22.64 -12.77
C MET A 1 -0.35 23.66 -11.63
N THR A 2 -1.51 24.05 -11.10
CA THR A 2 -1.55 25.02 -10.00
C THR A 2 -1.25 24.34 -8.65
N PRO A 3 -0.67 25.04 -7.66
CA PRO A 3 -0.38 24.46 -6.35
C PRO A 3 -1.60 23.84 -5.66
N ARG A 4 -2.78 24.46 -5.83
CA ARG A 4 -4.06 23.95 -5.32
C ARG A 4 -4.44 22.63 -5.98
N ALA A 5 -4.31 22.52 -7.30
CA ALA A 5 -4.63 21.27 -8.01
C ALA A 5 -3.68 20.15 -7.61
N GLU A 6 -2.40 20.44 -7.43
CA GLU A 6 -1.42 19.45 -6.96
C GLU A 6 -1.75 18.96 -5.55
N GLN A 7 -2.05 19.89 -4.64
CA GLN A 7 -2.50 19.55 -3.30
C GLN A 7 -3.75 18.66 -3.34
N SER A 8 -4.76 19.02 -4.13
CA SER A 8 -5.98 18.22 -4.30
C SER A 8 -5.68 16.81 -4.81
N LEU A 9 -4.83 16.64 -5.82
CA LEU A 9 -4.45 15.31 -6.31
C LEU A 9 -3.70 14.50 -5.25
N ARG A 10 -2.78 15.13 -4.52
CA ARG A 10 -2.06 14.46 -3.43
C ARG A 10 -2.99 14.00 -2.32
N TRP A 11 -3.97 14.84 -1.96
CA TRP A 11 -5.02 14.48 -1.00
C TRP A 11 -5.88 13.34 -1.52
N PHE A 12 -6.29 13.40 -2.79
CA PHE A 12 -7.06 12.34 -3.42
C PHE A 12 -6.33 10.99 -3.34
N ILE A 13 -5.08 10.90 -3.81
CA ILE A 13 -4.29 9.65 -3.79
C ILE A 13 -4.07 9.18 -2.36
N GLY A 14 -3.68 10.09 -1.47
CA GLY A 14 -3.41 9.76 -0.06
C GLY A 14 -4.65 9.22 0.64
N LEU A 15 -5.81 9.87 0.47
CA LEU A 15 -7.07 9.43 1.05
C LEU A 15 -7.60 8.15 0.38
N SER A 16 -7.41 7.99 -0.93
CA SER A 16 -7.74 6.75 -1.66
C SER A 16 -7.00 5.56 -1.05
N LEU A 17 -5.69 5.67 -0.85
CA LEU A 17 -4.87 4.61 -0.24
C LEU A 17 -5.24 4.34 1.22
N LEU A 18 -5.56 5.38 1.99
CA LEU A 18 -6.04 5.21 3.37
C LEU A 18 -7.39 4.48 3.40
N ALA A 19 -8.33 4.87 2.54
CA ALA A 19 -9.63 4.23 2.43
C ALA A 19 -9.52 2.78 1.93
N GLY A 20 -8.67 2.53 0.93
CA GLY A 20 -8.35 1.19 0.44
C GLY A 20 -7.72 0.33 1.53
N GLY A 21 -6.80 0.90 2.33
CA GLY A 21 -6.23 0.22 3.50
C GLY A 21 -7.30 -0.18 4.52
N VAL A 22 -8.21 0.72 4.87
CA VAL A 22 -9.32 0.41 5.80
C VAL A 22 -10.25 -0.67 5.22
N ALA A 23 -10.58 -0.59 3.93
CA ALA A 23 -11.41 -1.59 3.26
C ALA A 23 -10.74 -2.98 3.25
N LEU A 24 -9.44 -3.04 2.96
CA LEU A 24 -8.65 -4.28 3.02
C LEU A 24 -8.59 -4.83 4.44
N LEU A 25 -8.42 -3.98 5.47
CA LEU A 25 -8.40 -4.42 6.86
C LEU A 25 -9.76 -4.96 7.31
N ALA A 26 -10.86 -4.33 6.89
CA ALA A 26 -12.21 -4.82 7.14
C ALA A 26 -12.44 -6.19 6.47
N GLY A 27 -12.00 -6.34 5.22
CA GLY A 27 -12.00 -7.61 4.50
C GLY A 27 -11.15 -8.68 5.20
N ALA A 28 -9.94 -8.32 5.65
CA ALA A 28 -9.04 -9.19 6.38
C ALA A 28 -9.65 -9.69 7.69
N ALA A 29 -10.30 -8.80 8.45
CA ALA A 29 -10.95 -9.15 9.71
C ALA A 29 -12.13 -10.12 9.50
N GLY A 30 -12.85 -9.97 8.38
CA GLY A 30 -13.87 -10.94 7.96
C GLY A 30 -13.27 -12.29 7.59
N PHE A 31 -12.25 -12.29 6.72
CA PHE A 31 -11.64 -13.51 6.18
C PHE A 31 -10.81 -14.30 7.19
N GLY A 32 -10.00 -13.63 8.01
CA GLY A 32 -9.14 -14.26 9.01
C GLY A 32 -9.93 -14.96 10.13
N ARG A 33 -11.12 -14.44 10.47
CA ARG A 33 -12.05 -15.13 11.39
C ARG A 33 -12.67 -16.39 10.78
N LEU A 34 -12.86 -16.40 9.46
CA LEU A 34 -13.47 -17.53 8.74
C LEU A 34 -12.45 -18.62 8.39
N ALA A 35 -11.18 -18.26 8.14
CA ALA A 35 -10.16 -19.17 7.61
C ALA A 35 -9.35 -19.93 8.68
N GLY A 36 -9.51 -19.64 9.97
CA GLY A 36 -8.78 -20.34 11.04
C GLY A 36 -7.27 -20.07 11.04
N ALA A 37 -6.85 -18.88 10.60
CA ALA A 37 -5.45 -18.48 10.53
C ALA A 37 -4.74 -18.62 11.88
N SER A 38 -3.45 -18.97 11.85
CA SER A 38 -2.67 -19.07 13.08
C SER A 38 -2.60 -17.71 13.79
N TRP A 39 -2.70 -17.72 15.13
CA TRP A 39 -2.80 -16.51 15.96
C TRP A 39 -1.63 -15.52 15.79
N TRP A 40 -0.46 -16.00 15.35
CA TRP A 40 0.77 -15.21 15.20
C TRP A 40 0.84 -14.40 13.90
N VAL A 41 -0.03 -14.68 12.93
CA VAL A 41 0.02 -14.07 11.59
C VAL A 41 -0.21 -12.56 11.63
N ILE A 42 -1.19 -12.10 12.42
CA ILE A 42 -1.51 -10.68 12.56
C ILE A 42 -0.37 -9.92 13.28
N PRO A 43 0.16 -10.39 14.43
CA PRO A 43 1.36 -9.81 15.04
C PRO A 43 2.56 -9.73 14.09
N LEU A 44 2.78 -10.75 13.25
CA LEU A 44 3.89 -10.75 12.31
C LEU A 44 3.75 -9.62 11.27
N ALA A 45 2.56 -9.41 10.72
CA ALA A 45 2.31 -8.31 9.77
C ALA A 45 2.63 -6.94 10.40
N GLY A 46 2.23 -6.75 11.66
CA GLY A 46 2.58 -5.55 12.44
C GLY A 46 4.09 -5.42 12.67
N LEU A 47 4.77 -6.52 13.00
CA LEU A 47 6.22 -6.53 13.23
C LEU A 47 7.01 -6.17 11.96
N VAL A 48 6.67 -6.77 10.82
CA VAL A 48 7.31 -6.47 9.53
C VAL A 48 7.10 -5.00 9.17
N ALA A 49 5.88 -4.48 9.33
CA ALA A 49 5.60 -3.08 9.09
C ALA A 49 6.37 -2.15 10.04
N ALA A 50 6.51 -2.52 11.32
CA ALA A 50 7.29 -1.75 12.28
C ALA A 50 8.79 -1.70 11.90
N ILE A 51 9.36 -2.82 11.48
CA ILE A 51 10.74 -2.89 10.98
C ILE A 51 10.92 -1.96 9.78
N LEU A 52 9.99 -2.00 8.82
CA LEU A 52 10.04 -1.12 7.64
C LEU A 52 9.86 0.35 7.99
N ALA A 53 9.01 0.68 8.96
CA ALA A 53 8.84 2.05 9.44
C ALA A 53 10.14 2.57 10.08
N VAL A 54 10.81 1.77 10.90
CA VAL A 54 12.11 2.11 11.51
C VAL A 54 13.18 2.28 10.43
N LEU A 55 13.27 1.34 9.49
CA LEU A 55 14.19 1.43 8.35
C LEU A 55 13.94 2.69 7.53
N THR A 56 12.67 3.03 7.29
CA THR A 56 12.28 4.23 6.55
C THR A 56 12.68 5.50 7.28
N ALA A 57 12.39 5.58 8.58
CA ALA A 57 12.76 6.73 9.41
C ALA A 57 14.30 6.91 9.52
N ALA A 58 15.05 5.80 9.59
CA ALA A 58 16.51 5.83 9.60
C ALA A 58 17.06 6.24 8.23
N ALA A 59 16.51 5.69 7.15
CA ALA A 59 16.95 5.97 5.80
C ALA A 59 16.62 7.40 5.37
N GLU A 60 15.52 8.00 5.83
CA GLU A 60 15.12 9.40 5.58
C GLU A 60 16.19 10.44 5.98
N ARG A 61 17.18 10.06 6.79
CA ARG A 61 18.28 10.93 7.25
C ARG A 61 19.59 10.73 6.49
N GLY A 62 19.66 9.76 5.57
CA GLY A 62 20.88 9.34 4.90
C GLY A 62 21.02 9.81 3.44
N PRO A 63 22.11 9.42 2.74
CA PRO A 63 22.32 9.74 1.34
C PRO A 63 21.46 8.91 0.36
N TRP A 64 20.76 7.86 0.84
CA TRP A 64 19.95 6.94 0.04
C TRP A 64 18.44 7.26 0.04
N THR A 65 18.12 8.53 0.25
CA THR A 65 16.82 9.11 0.57
C THR A 65 15.95 9.37 -0.65
N PRO A 66 15.60 8.34 -1.44
CA PRO A 66 14.43 7.52 -1.07
C PRO A 66 14.40 6.05 -1.54
N ILE A 67 15.46 5.57 -2.18
CA ILE A 67 15.44 4.29 -2.90
C ILE A 67 15.36 3.12 -1.93
N LEU A 68 16.19 3.14 -0.89
CA LEU A 68 16.29 2.04 0.07
C LEU A 68 14.94 1.74 0.79
N PRO A 69 14.23 2.72 1.36
CA PRO A 69 12.93 2.46 1.97
C PRO A 69 11.89 2.00 0.95
N ALA A 70 11.82 2.63 -0.22
CA ALA A 70 10.88 2.23 -1.26
C ALA A 70 11.08 0.77 -1.69
N THR A 71 12.33 0.36 -1.93
CA THR A 71 12.68 -1.01 -2.28
C THR A 71 12.28 -1.99 -1.18
N ALA A 72 12.54 -1.66 0.08
CA ALA A 72 12.19 -2.53 1.20
C ALA A 72 10.67 -2.78 1.30
N TRP A 73 9.87 -1.72 1.13
CA TRP A 73 8.41 -1.84 1.06
C TRP A 73 7.96 -2.69 -0.14
N ILE A 74 8.48 -2.44 -1.34
CA ILE A 74 8.11 -3.17 -2.57
C ILE A 74 8.47 -4.66 -2.45
N VAL A 75 9.70 -4.98 -2.05
CA VAL A 75 10.19 -6.35 -1.92
C VAL A 75 9.44 -7.12 -0.84
N SER A 76 9.12 -6.49 0.28
CA SER A 76 8.33 -7.13 1.34
C SER A 76 6.91 -7.47 0.90
N VAL A 77 6.26 -6.63 0.10
CA VAL A 77 4.94 -6.94 -0.48
C VAL A 77 5.04 -8.08 -1.50
N LEU A 78 6.06 -8.09 -2.35
CA LEU A 78 6.30 -9.20 -3.28
C LEU A 78 6.49 -10.53 -2.53
N ALA A 79 7.27 -10.51 -1.45
CA ALA A 79 7.46 -11.69 -0.59
C ALA A 79 6.15 -12.13 0.07
N ALA A 80 5.32 -11.18 0.52
CA ALA A 80 4.00 -11.47 1.08
C ALA A 80 3.05 -12.10 0.05
N ILE A 81 3.05 -11.61 -1.19
CA ILE A 81 2.27 -12.17 -2.30
C ILE A 81 2.75 -13.59 -2.62
N LEU A 82 4.06 -13.79 -2.73
CA LEU A 82 4.64 -15.11 -2.97
C LEU A 82 4.25 -16.09 -1.85
N TRP A 83 4.32 -15.66 -0.59
CA TRP A 83 3.94 -16.50 0.53
C TRP A 83 2.43 -16.81 0.53
N ALA A 84 1.57 -15.84 0.22
CA ALA A 84 0.13 -16.07 0.09
C ALA A 84 -0.23 -17.07 -1.01
N HIS A 85 0.60 -17.16 -2.06
CA HIS A 85 0.47 -18.17 -3.10
C HIS A 85 0.92 -19.56 -2.63
N LEU A 86 1.97 -19.64 -1.83
CA LEU A 86 2.55 -20.91 -1.34
C LEU A 86 1.81 -21.50 -0.12
N ASP A 87 1.21 -20.66 0.73
CA ASP A 87 0.47 -21.05 1.93
C ASP A 87 -0.84 -20.23 2.03
N LEU A 88 -1.93 -20.86 1.61
CA LEU A 88 -3.27 -20.26 1.66
C LEU A 88 -3.80 -20.09 3.10
N MET A 89 -3.32 -20.89 4.06
CA MET A 89 -3.84 -20.89 5.43
C MET A 89 -3.28 -19.74 6.27
N ASN A 90 -2.01 -19.39 6.09
CA ASN A 90 -1.38 -18.29 6.83
C ASN A 90 -0.97 -17.11 5.95
N GLY A 91 -0.57 -17.35 4.70
CA GLY A 91 -0.07 -16.32 3.80
C GLY A 91 -1.16 -15.38 3.29
N HIS A 92 -2.37 -15.86 2.98
CA HIS A 92 -3.49 -15.00 2.58
C HIS A 92 -3.95 -14.06 3.70
N PRO A 93 -4.20 -14.54 4.93
CA PRO A 93 -4.51 -13.68 6.07
C PRO A 93 -3.37 -12.69 6.38
N PHE A 94 -2.11 -13.13 6.28
CA PHE A 94 -0.94 -12.25 6.41
C PHE A 94 -0.98 -11.13 5.39
N LEU A 95 -1.09 -11.46 4.10
CA LEU A 95 -1.08 -10.50 2.99
C LEU A 95 -2.24 -9.52 3.11
N SER A 96 -3.43 -9.98 3.49
CA SER A 96 -4.60 -9.11 3.65
C SER A 96 -4.39 -8.06 4.75
N GLY A 97 -3.90 -8.48 5.92
CA GLY A 97 -3.54 -7.56 7.00
C GLY A 97 -2.35 -6.65 6.62
N TYR A 98 -1.31 -7.23 6.04
CA TYR A 98 -0.09 -6.50 5.69
C TYR A 98 -0.33 -5.46 4.59
N ALA A 99 -1.07 -5.79 3.53
CA ALA A 99 -1.42 -4.88 2.45
C ALA A 99 -2.19 -3.66 2.96
N SER A 100 -3.05 -3.83 3.97
CA SER A 100 -3.76 -2.71 4.59
C SER A 100 -2.81 -1.71 5.26
N ILE A 101 -1.79 -2.22 5.98
CA ILE A 101 -0.78 -1.41 6.65
C ILE A 101 0.10 -0.70 5.63
N VAL A 102 0.51 -1.39 4.57
CA VAL A 102 1.30 -0.83 3.47
C VAL A 102 0.53 0.29 2.77
N ALA A 103 -0.75 0.08 2.45
CA ALA A 103 -1.61 1.08 1.84
C ALA A 103 -1.74 2.31 2.75
N PHE A 104 -1.95 2.10 4.05
CA PHE A 104 -2.05 3.18 5.03
C PHE A 104 -0.74 3.99 5.15
N ALA A 105 0.39 3.30 5.32
CA ALA A 105 1.70 3.93 5.44
C ALA A 105 2.05 4.74 4.18
N THR A 106 1.74 4.18 3.00
CA THR A 106 1.97 4.81 1.70
C THR A 106 1.08 6.04 1.52
N GLY A 107 -0.22 5.94 1.86
CA GLY A 107 -1.14 7.08 1.84
C GLY A 107 -0.67 8.22 2.73
N LEU A 108 -0.27 7.92 3.97
CA LEU A 108 0.30 8.92 4.88
C LEU A 108 1.61 9.52 4.33
N GLY A 109 2.47 8.69 3.75
CA GLY A 109 3.70 9.13 3.11
C GLY A 109 3.43 10.10 1.95
N ILE A 110 2.44 9.81 1.10
CA ILE A 110 2.02 10.69 0.01
C ILE A 110 1.48 12.02 0.55
N LEU A 111 0.60 11.99 1.58
CA LEU A 111 0.08 13.21 2.19
C LEU A 111 1.18 14.11 2.77
N ARG A 112 2.24 13.50 3.31
CA ARG A 112 3.42 14.17 3.87
C ARG A 112 4.51 14.52 2.84
N ARG A 113 4.31 14.25 1.54
CA ARG A 113 5.34 14.37 0.49
C ARG A 113 6.65 13.67 0.85
N GLN A 114 6.55 12.43 1.32
CA GLN A 114 7.70 11.55 1.50
C GLN A 114 8.08 10.91 0.16
N LEU A 115 9.35 11.06 -0.23
CA LEU A 115 9.80 10.70 -1.57
C LEU A 115 9.73 9.18 -1.84
N TRP A 116 9.90 8.35 -0.79
CA TRP A 116 9.79 6.89 -0.88
C TRP A 116 8.36 6.42 -1.14
N ALA A 117 7.36 7.21 -0.75
CA ALA A 117 5.96 6.80 -0.84
C ALA A 117 5.43 6.83 -2.27
N TRP A 118 6.04 7.64 -3.16
CA TRP A 118 5.64 7.68 -4.56
C TRP A 118 5.87 6.36 -5.30
N PRO A 119 7.08 5.75 -5.31
CA PRO A 119 7.29 4.47 -5.98
C PRO A 119 6.49 3.33 -5.35
N VAL A 120 6.33 3.32 -4.02
CA VAL A 120 5.48 2.32 -3.33
C VAL A 120 4.01 2.50 -3.69
N GLY A 121 3.53 3.74 -3.76
CA GLY A 121 2.17 4.08 -4.18
C GLY A 121 1.93 3.64 -5.62
N PHE A 122 2.85 3.96 -6.52
CA PHE A 122 2.77 3.55 -7.92
C PHE A 122 2.74 2.03 -8.07
N ALA A 123 3.63 1.29 -7.39
CA ALA A 123 3.62 -0.18 -7.38
C ALA A 123 2.33 -0.75 -6.78
N SER A 124 1.78 -0.09 -5.75
CA SER A 124 0.52 -0.48 -5.12
C SER A 124 -0.65 -0.33 -6.08
N VAL A 125 -0.77 0.76 -6.83
CA VAL A 125 -1.95 0.98 -7.69
C VAL A 125 -1.84 0.29 -9.05
N VAL A 126 -0.63 0.07 -9.58
CA VAL A 126 -0.45 -0.61 -10.87
C VAL A 126 -0.36 -2.13 -10.72
N GLY A 127 0.18 -2.62 -9.60
CA GLY A 127 0.48 -4.04 -9.42
C GLY A 127 -0.21 -4.66 -8.21
N PHE A 128 0.23 -4.29 -7.00
CA PHE A 128 -0.13 -5.04 -5.78
C PHE A 128 -1.62 -4.98 -5.47
N GLY A 129 -2.20 -3.79 -5.54
CA GLY A 129 -3.62 -3.53 -5.32
C GLY A 129 -4.47 -4.39 -6.23
N PRO A 130 -4.36 -4.28 -7.57
CA PRO A 130 -5.08 -5.14 -8.51
C PRO A 130 -4.93 -6.64 -8.24
N ILE A 131 -3.71 -7.12 -7.95
CA ILE A 131 -3.46 -8.53 -7.63
C ILE A 131 -4.24 -8.95 -6.37
N VAL A 132 -4.13 -8.18 -5.28
CA VAL A 132 -4.83 -8.45 -4.03
C VAL A 132 -6.34 -8.39 -4.22
N LEU A 133 -6.83 -7.45 -5.04
CA LEU A 133 -8.26 -7.25 -5.28
C LEU A 133 -8.88 -8.40 -6.08
N ILE A 134 -8.15 -9.00 -7.02
CA ILE A 134 -8.58 -10.21 -7.74
C ILE A 134 -8.59 -11.44 -6.83
N LEU A 135 -7.66 -11.53 -5.88
CA LEU A 135 -7.57 -12.65 -4.95
C LEU A 135 -8.57 -12.54 -3.79
N ALA A 136 -9.06 -11.34 -3.51
CA ALA A 136 -10.02 -11.10 -2.44
C ALA A 136 -11.41 -11.64 -2.82
N PRO A 137 -12.17 -12.20 -1.86
CA PRO A 137 -13.53 -12.73 -2.05
C PRO A 137 -14.59 -11.61 -2.18
N LEU A 138 -14.37 -10.62 -3.04
CA LEU A 138 -15.23 -9.45 -3.17
C LEU A 138 -16.26 -9.63 -4.29
N GLY A 139 -17.38 -8.92 -4.18
CA GLY A 139 -18.36 -8.82 -5.27
C GLY A 139 -17.77 -8.15 -6.51
N ALA A 140 -18.26 -8.52 -7.69
CA ALA A 140 -17.74 -8.01 -8.97
C ALA A 140 -17.84 -6.48 -9.10
N ASP A 141 -18.84 -5.88 -8.47
CA ASP A 141 -19.06 -4.45 -8.35
C ASP A 141 -17.96 -3.76 -7.52
N ALA A 142 -17.61 -4.33 -6.37
CA ALA A 142 -16.50 -3.84 -5.54
C ALA A 142 -15.16 -4.01 -6.27
N VAL A 143 -14.99 -5.09 -7.03
CA VAL A 143 -13.81 -5.31 -7.86
C VAL A 143 -13.68 -4.24 -8.93
N ALA A 144 -14.75 -3.99 -9.70
CA ALA A 144 -14.76 -2.98 -10.74
C ALA A 144 -14.50 -1.56 -10.18
N ALA A 145 -15.13 -1.20 -9.07
CA ALA A 145 -14.92 0.08 -8.42
C ALA A 145 -13.44 0.25 -7.96
N GLY A 146 -12.83 -0.80 -7.42
CA GLY A 146 -11.43 -0.83 -7.05
C GLY A 146 -10.50 -0.58 -8.25
N PHE A 147 -10.76 -1.24 -9.39
CA PHE A 147 -9.99 -1.03 -10.62
C PHE A 147 -10.11 0.41 -11.16
N VAL A 148 -11.31 0.99 -11.14
CA VAL A 148 -11.51 2.39 -11.55
C VAL A 148 -10.74 3.33 -10.62
N LEU A 149 -10.75 3.07 -9.32
CA LEU A 149 -10.01 3.87 -8.35
C LEU A 149 -8.49 3.77 -8.59
N PHE A 150 -7.95 2.56 -8.82
CA PHE A 150 -6.55 2.38 -9.17
C PHE A 150 -6.17 3.12 -10.46
N ALA A 151 -7.00 3.07 -11.49
CA ALA A 151 -6.75 3.82 -12.73
C ALA A 151 -6.71 5.34 -12.46
N ALA A 152 -7.63 5.86 -11.65
CA ALA A 152 -7.63 7.27 -11.26
C ALA A 152 -6.38 7.64 -10.45
N ASP A 153 -5.95 6.79 -9.51
CA ASP A 153 -4.75 7.01 -8.72
C ASP A 153 -3.47 6.97 -9.57
N VAL A 154 -3.38 6.08 -10.56
CA VAL A 154 -2.27 6.03 -11.52
C VAL A 154 -2.18 7.36 -12.28
N LEU A 155 -3.29 7.82 -12.85
CA LEU A 155 -3.33 9.09 -13.58
C LEU A 155 -2.94 10.26 -12.68
N ALA A 156 -3.43 10.28 -11.44
CA ALA A 156 -3.12 11.32 -10.48
C ALA A 156 -1.63 11.31 -10.07
N LEU A 157 -1.05 10.13 -9.81
CA LEU A 157 0.37 9.95 -9.47
C LEU A 157 1.29 10.39 -10.61
N LEU A 158 0.94 10.04 -11.85
CA LEU A 158 1.68 10.46 -13.04
C LEU A 158 1.58 11.98 -13.25
N ALA A 159 0.40 12.56 -13.01
CA ALA A 159 0.18 14.00 -13.15
C ALA A 159 1.03 14.83 -12.17
N ILE A 160 1.26 14.33 -10.95
CA ILE A 160 2.08 15.01 -9.93
C ILE A 160 3.55 14.58 -9.92
N GLN A 161 3.98 13.63 -10.76
CA GLN A 161 5.32 13.05 -10.68
C GLN A 161 6.43 14.11 -10.58
N ARG A 162 6.47 15.06 -11.53
CA ARG A 162 7.54 16.07 -11.59
C ARG A 162 7.54 17.01 -10.38
N SER A 163 6.36 17.42 -9.92
CA SER A 163 6.23 18.36 -8.80
C SER A 163 6.41 17.67 -7.44
N TYR A 164 6.08 16.37 -7.36
CA TYR A 164 6.25 15.55 -6.16
C TYR A 164 7.72 15.44 -5.73
N PHE A 165 8.63 15.30 -6.69
CA PHE A 165 10.09 15.32 -6.47
C PHE A 165 10.71 16.72 -6.54
N GLY A 166 9.91 17.76 -6.83
CA GLY A 166 10.36 19.14 -6.90
C GLY A 166 10.54 19.79 -5.52
N PRO A 167 10.96 21.08 -5.49
CA PRO A 167 11.09 21.85 -4.25
C PRO A 167 9.81 21.81 -3.39
N ARG A 168 10.01 21.83 -2.07
CA ARG A 168 8.90 21.75 -1.11
C ARG A 168 8.15 23.06 -0.99
#